data_AF-A0A1S9CP68-F1
#
_entry.id   AF-A0A1S9CP68-F1
#
_cell.length_a   1.000
_cell.length_b   1.000
_cell.length_c   1.000
_cell.angle_alpha   90.00
_cell.angle_beta   90.00
_cell.angle_gamma   90.00
#
_symmetry.space_group_name_H-M   'P 1'
#
loop_
_entity.id
_entity.type
_entity.pdbx_description
1 polymer ?
#
loop_
_entity_poly.entity_id
_entity_poly.type
_entity_poly.pdbx_seq_one_letter_code
_entity_poly.pdbx_strand_id
1 'polypeptide(L)'
;MFGATGGYLLGFIMQGILYSLMIPKFGISKIAKFVAILIGNMCIYIFGTIWFVSVYSTPESSVTFFVALSWCVLPYVIPDIVKTVLAFILCERVQKVIKI
;
A
#
# COMPACT_ATOMS: atom_id res chain seq x y z
N MET A 1 -16.61 -7.25 -5.12
CA MET A 1 -15.84 -5.99 -5.03
C MET A 1 -16.56 -4.90 -4.22
N PHE A 2 -17.89 -4.93 -4.06
CA PHE A 2 -18.68 -3.96 -3.27
C PHE A 2 -18.77 -4.30 -1.76
N GLY A 3 -17.66 -4.71 -1.15
CA GLY A 3 -17.57 -4.98 0.28
C GLY A 3 -16.58 -4.04 0.96
N ALA A 4 -16.38 -4.23 2.28
CA ALA A 4 -15.45 -3.44 3.11
C ALA A 4 -14.04 -3.30 2.52
N THR A 5 -13.57 -4.34 1.82
CA THR A 5 -12.21 -4.44 1.29
C THR A 5 -12.05 -3.90 -0.14
N GLY A 6 -13.14 -3.47 -0.78
CA GLY A 6 -13.13 -2.99 -2.17
C GLY A 6 -12.20 -1.80 -2.40
N GLY A 7 -12.16 -0.86 -1.44
CA GLY A 7 -11.29 0.30 -1.51
C GLY A 7 -9.79 -0.03 -1.48
N TYR A 8 -9.39 -1.10 -0.79
CA TYR A 8 -7.99 -1.53 -0.75
C TYR A 8 -7.55 -2.09 -2.11
N LEU A 9 -8.43 -2.83 -2.79
CA LEU A 9 -8.20 -3.32 -4.16
C LEU A 9 -8.03 -2.18 -5.17
N LEU A 10 -8.89 -1.15 -5.10
CA LEU A 10 -8.72 0.06 -5.90
C LEU A 10 -7.42 0.80 -5.54
N GLY A 11 -7.09 0.83 -4.25
CA GLY A 11 -5.81 1.35 -3.76
C GLY A 11 -4.60 0.66 -4.38
N PHE A 12 -4.64 -0.66 -4.57
CA PHE A 12 -3.54 -1.40 -5.23
C PHE A 12 -3.34 -0.99 -6.69
N ILE A 13 -4.43 -0.74 -7.42
CA ILE A 13 -4.35 -0.23 -8.79
C ILE A 13 -3.68 1.14 -8.79
N MET A 14 -4.07 2.01 -7.84
CA MET A 14 -3.47 3.34 -7.68
C MET A 14 -1.99 3.26 -7.29
N GLN A 15 -1.60 2.34 -6.41
CA GLN A 15 -0.19 2.10 -6.09
C GLN A 15 0.61 1.71 -7.34
N GLY A 16 0.08 0.83 -8.19
CA GLY A 16 0.75 0.42 -9.43
C GLY A 16 1.00 1.60 -10.37
N ILE A 17 -0.01 2.46 -10.57
CA ILE A 17 0.09 3.67 -11.38
C ILE A 17 1.09 4.65 -10.77
N LEU A 18 1.01 4.88 -9.46
CA LEU A 18 1.91 5.79 -8.76
C LEU A 18 3.38 5.32 -8.88
N TYR A 19 3.61 4.03 -8.66
CA TYR A 19 4.93 3.42 -8.78
C TYR A 19 5.47 3.55 -10.22
N SER A 20 4.64 3.26 -11.24
CA SER A 20 5.08 3.38 -12.65
C SER A 20 5.37 4.82 -13.06
N LEU A 21 4.70 5.81 -12.46
CA LEU A 21 4.96 7.24 -12.72
C LEU A 21 6.17 7.77 -11.94
N MET A 22 6.43 7.25 -10.75
CA MET A 22 7.53 7.69 -9.89
C MET A 22 8.88 7.18 -10.35
N ILE A 23 9.00 5.91 -10.76
CA ILE A 23 10.28 5.31 -11.12
C ILE A 23 10.99 6.02 -12.30
N PRO A 24 10.30 6.40 -13.39
CA PRO A 24 10.93 7.16 -14.48
C PRO A 24 11.37 8.57 -14.06
N LYS A 25 10.64 9.21 -13.13
CA LYS A 25 10.90 10.59 -12.69
C LYS A 25 12.00 10.71 -11.63
N PHE A 26 12.04 9.79 -10.67
CA PHE A 26 12.95 9.82 -9.53
C PHE A 26 14.16 8.88 -9.68
N GLY A 27 14.21 8.12 -10.78
CA GLY A 27 15.31 7.24 -11.12
C GLY A 27 15.22 5.85 -10.46
N ILE A 28 16.10 4.95 -10.89
CA ILE A 28 16.12 3.52 -10.50
C ILE A 28 16.88 3.30 -9.18
N SER A 29 17.18 4.37 -8.44
CA SER A 29 17.93 4.29 -7.19
C SER A 29 17.17 3.47 -6.14
N LYS A 30 17.90 2.73 -5.30
CA LYS A 30 17.30 1.89 -4.25
C LYS A 30 16.41 2.71 -3.32
N ILE A 31 16.84 3.93 -2.98
CA ILE A 31 16.10 4.85 -2.12
C ILE A 31 14.81 5.31 -2.81
N ALA A 32 14.86 5.68 -4.09
CA ALA A 32 13.66 6.09 -4.83
C ALA A 32 12.62 4.96 -4.91
N LYS A 33 13.05 3.71 -5.15
CA LYS A 33 12.15 2.53 -5.13
C LYS A 33 11.52 2.32 -3.75
N PHE A 34 12.30 2.44 -2.68
CA PHE A 34 11.81 2.26 -1.31
C PHE A 34 10.76 3.30 -0.96
N VAL A 35 11.03 4.57 -1.26
CA VAL A 35 10.10 5.68 -1.03
C VAL A 35 8.84 5.52 -1.87
N ALA A 36 8.95 5.11 -3.14
CA ALA A 36 7.79 4.87 -4.00
C ALA A 36 6.87 3.75 -3.47
N ILE A 37 7.45 2.66 -2.94
CA ILE A 37 6.69 1.57 -2.32
C ILE A 37 5.97 2.06 -1.06
N LEU A 38 6.65 2.81 -0.18
CA LEU A 38 6.05 3.36 1.03
C LEU A 38 4.89 4.32 0.75
N ILE A 39 5.06 5.24 -0.21
CA ILE A 39 4.00 6.16 -0.60
C ILE A 39 2.83 5.38 -1.21
N GLY A 40 3.12 4.36 -2.03
CA GLY A 40 2.11 3.47 -2.57
C GLY A 40 1.28 2.76 -1.50
N ASN A 41 1.92 2.24 -0.45
CA ASN A 41 1.23 1.61 0.69
C ASN A 41 0.36 2.63 1.45
N MET A 42 0.85 3.86 1.64
CA MET A 42 0.03 4.93 2.23
C MET A 42 -1.20 5.23 1.38
N CYS A 43 -1.07 5.28 0.05
CA CYS A 43 -2.21 5.45 -0.84
C CYS A 43 -3.25 4.33 -0.67
N ILE A 44 -2.81 3.06 -0.59
CA ILE A 44 -3.71 1.93 -0.35
C ILE A 44 -4.50 2.12 0.95
N TYR A 45 -3.83 2.48 2.03
CA TYR A 45 -4.49 2.66 3.33
C TYR A 45 -5.44 3.85 3.33
N ILE A 46 -5.08 4.97 2.71
CA ILE A 46 -5.94 6.16 2.64
C ILE A 46 -7.21 5.84 1.83
N PHE A 47 -7.06 5.31 0.61
CA PHE A 47 -8.21 4.97 -0.24
C PHE A 47 -9.07 3.85 0.37
N GLY A 48 -8.43 2.82 0.92
CA GLY A 48 -9.09 1.73 1.61
C GLY A 48 -9.88 2.18 2.82
N THR A 49 -9.32 3.07 3.65
CA THR A 49 -9.99 3.59 4.85
C THR A 49 -11.16 4.52 4.49
N ILE A 50 -11.00 5.39 3.50
CA ILE A 50 -12.09 6.27 3.03
C ILE A 50 -13.27 5.42 2.52
N TRP A 51 -12.99 4.40 1.71
CA TRP A 51 -14.01 3.48 1.21
C TRP A 51 -14.65 2.66 2.34
N PHE A 52 -13.84 2.16 3.28
CA PHE A 52 -14.33 1.38 4.41
C PHE A 52 -15.31 2.21 5.23
N VAL A 53 -14.96 3.46 5.56
CA VAL A 53 -15.84 4.39 6.28
C VAL A 53 -17.10 4.69 5.46
N SER A 54 -17.00 4.90 4.15
CA SER A 54 -18.19 5.20 3.33
C SER A 54 -19.16 4.02 3.20
N VAL A 55 -18.65 2.78 3.24
CA VAL A 55 -19.47 1.56 3.15
C VAL A 55 -20.02 1.15 4.52
N TYR A 56 -19.27 1.36 5.62
CA TYR A 56 -19.66 0.94 6.97
C TYR A 56 -20.30 2.03 7.85
N SER A 57 -20.31 3.30 7.42
CA SER A 57 -21.04 4.34 8.13
C SER A 57 -22.54 4.19 7.87
N THR A 58 -23.22 3.45 8.74
CA THR A 58 -24.68 3.44 8.84
C THR A 58 -25.14 4.47 9.88
N PRO A 59 -26.39 4.95 9.81
CA PRO A 59 -26.93 5.91 10.78
C PRO A 59 -26.86 5.45 12.25
N GLU A 60 -26.80 4.14 12.49
CA GLU A 60 -26.88 3.51 13.82
C GLU A 60 -25.52 3.07 14.39
N SER A 61 -24.48 2.97 13.56
CA SER A 61 -23.14 2.59 14.00
C SER A 61 -22.09 3.37 13.23
N SER A 62 -21.75 4.57 13.72
CA SER A 62 -20.64 5.36 13.22
C SER A 62 -19.32 4.68 13.55
N VAL A 63 -18.86 3.80 12.67
CA VAL A 63 -17.50 3.28 12.74
C VAL A 63 -16.56 4.47 12.63
N THR A 64 -15.96 4.86 13.76
CA THR A 64 -15.08 6.01 13.81
C THR A 64 -13.85 5.74 12.94
N PHE A 65 -13.34 6.76 12.25
CA PHE A 65 -12.12 6.67 11.42
C PHE A 65 -10.97 5.97 12.15
N PHE A 66 -10.86 6.18 13.46
CA PHE A 66 -9.85 5.54 14.32
C PHE A 66 -10.01 4.01 14.43
N VAL A 67 -11.24 3.49 14.48
CA VAL A 67 -11.52 2.04 14.53
C VAL A 67 -11.19 1.39 13.19
N ALA A 68 -11.55 2.04 12.09
CA ALA A 68 -11.18 1.58 10.74
C ALA A 68 -9.65 1.52 10.57
N LEU A 69 -8.93 2.55 11.03
CA LEU A 69 -7.46 2.56 10.99
C LEU A 69 -6.85 1.46 11.87
N SER A 70 -7.43 1.21 13.04
CA SER A 70 -6.96 0.18 13.97
C SER A 70 -7.09 -1.22 13.38
N TRP A 71 -8.18 -1.51 12.67
CA TRP A 71 -8.40 -2.82 12.04
C TRP A 71 -7.68 -3.00 10.72
N CYS A 72 -7.50 -1.93 9.95
CA CYS A 72 -7.01 -2.03 8.58
C CYS A 72 -5.58 -1.57 8.37
N VAL A 73 -4.96 -0.88 9.34
CA VAL A 73 -3.60 -0.36 9.19
C VAL A 73 -2.65 -0.98 10.21
N LEU A 74 -2.97 -0.93 11.51
CA LEU A 74 -2.08 -1.47 12.55
C LEU A 74 -1.65 -2.93 12.34
N PRO A 75 -2.54 -3.89 12.02
CA PRO A 75 -2.11 -5.27 11.81
C PRO A 75 -1.33 -5.47 10.51
N TYR A 76 -1.43 -4.56 9.53
CA TYR A 76 -0.83 -4.71 8.20
C TYR A 76 0.49 -3.95 8.02
N VAL A 77 0.75 -2.92 8.83
CA VAL A 77 2.01 -2.14 8.79
C VAL A 77 3.23 -3.02 9.07
N ILE A 78 3.20 -3.85 10.13
CA ILE A 78 4.34 -4.72 10.48
C ILE A 78 4.61 -5.73 9.36
N PRO A 79 3.62 -6.52 8.88
CA PRO A 79 3.81 -7.38 7.72
C PRO A 79 4.32 -6.66 6.47
N ASP A 80 3.87 -5.45 6.18
CA ASP A 80 4.28 -4.70 4.98
C ASP A 80 5.71 -4.18 5.06
N ILE A 81 6.16 -3.74 6.24
CA ILE A 81 7.57 -3.39 6.45
C ILE A 81 8.44 -4.64 6.22
N VAL A 82 8.08 -5.77 6.82
CA VAL A 82 8.80 -7.04 6.63
C VAL A 82 8.85 -7.43 5.15
N LYS A 83 7.70 -7.39 4.45
CA LYS A 83 7.64 -7.68 3.01
C LYS A 83 8.51 -6.74 2.18
N THR A 84 8.53 -5.46 2.51
CA THR A 84 9.32 -4.46 1.78
C THR A 84 10.82 -4.72 1.96
N VAL A 85 11.26 -5.01 3.18
CA VAL A 85 12.67 -5.38 3.47
C VAL A 85 13.06 -6.67 2.73
N LEU A 86 12.20 -7.70 2.78
CA LEU A 86 12.43 -8.94 2.07
C LEU A 86 12.50 -8.73 0.55
N ALA A 87 11.61 -7.92 -0.01
CA ALA A 87 11.62 -7.59 -1.43
C ALA A 87 12.92 -6.91 -1.85
N PHE A 88 13.48 -6.02 -1.01
CA PHE A 88 14.78 -5.41 -1.26
C PHE A 88 15.92 -6.43 -1.29
N ILE A 89 16.00 -7.30 -0.27
CA ILE A 89 17.02 -8.34 -0.18
C ILE A 89 16.93 -9.30 -1.38
N LEU A 90 15.72 -9.71 -1.75
CA LEU A 90 15.47 -10.56 -2.91
C LEU A 90 15.88 -9.86 -4.21
N CYS A 91 15.48 -8.60 -4.43
CA CYS A 91 15.88 -7.85 -5.61
C CYS A 91 17.40 -7.76 -5.75
N GLU A 92 18.12 -7.46 -4.67
CA GLU A 92 19.59 -7.41 -4.71
C GLU A 92 20.22 -8.76 -5.03
N ARG A 93 19.67 -9.85 -4.45
CA ARG A 93 20.21 -11.19 -4.66
C ARG A 93 19.94 -11.70 -6.07
N VAL A 94 18.74 -11.43 -6.59
CA VAL A 94 18.33 -11.80 -7.95
C VAL A 94 19.12 -11.01 -8.99
N GLN A 95 19.34 -9.71 -8.80
CA GLN A 95 20.15 -8.89 -9.71
C GLN A 95 21.61 -9.35 -9.84
N LYS A 96 22.16 -10.01 -8.82
CA LYS A 96 23.52 -10.59 -8.88
C LYS A 96 23.59 -11.85 -9.75
N VAL A 97 22.47 -12.58 -9.87
CA VAL A 97 22.39 -13.84 -10.61
C VAL A 97 21.87 -13.61 -12.03
N ILE A 98 20.93 -12.68 -12.19
CA ILE A 98 20.35 -12.32 -13.48
C ILE A 98 21.06 -11.06 -13.97
N LYS A 99 21.95 -11.22 -14.95
CA LYS A 99 22.38 -10.11 -15.82
C LYS A 99 21.19 -9.74 -16.70
N ILE A 100 20.42 -8.74 -16.27
CA ILE A 100 19.45 -8.03 -17.13
C ILE A 100 20.20 -6.91 -17.83
#